data_AF-A0A4S8TPV3-F1
#
_entry.id   AF-A0A4S8TPV3-F1
#
_cell.length_a   1.000
_cell.length_b   1.000
_cell.length_c   1.000
_cell.angle_alpha   90.00
_cell.angle_beta   90.00
_cell.angle_gamma   90.00
#
_symmetry.space_group_name_H-M   'P 1'
#
loop_
_entity.id
_entity.type
_entity.pdbx_description
1 polymer ?
#
loop_
_entity_poly.entity_id
_entity_poly.type
_entity_poly.pdbx_seq_one_letter_code
_entity_poly.pdbx_strand_id
1 'polypeptide(L)'
;MPFNYNKVLVLGATSGIGWALASKLVQNGTSVIVTGRRQEKLDEFVSQHGKEKAEAVQFDITQLDKIPEFVKDIMESHPDIDSIFLNSGIQRGFDFSKPESIDLSSVSEEMNTNYISYIHLVTAFTPYLQKQSKQTSFIFTTSGLALVSD
;
A
#
# COMPACT_ATOMS: atom_id res chain seq x y z
N MET A 1 16.90 -14.68 3.92
CA MET A 1 16.00 -14.96 5.07
C MET A 1 14.65 -15.36 4.52
N PRO A 2 13.95 -16.34 5.12
CA PRO A 2 12.60 -16.70 4.68
C PRO A 2 11.62 -15.54 4.97
N PHE A 3 10.69 -15.30 4.04
CA PHE A 3 9.56 -14.39 4.24
C PHE A 3 8.46 -15.18 4.96
N ASN A 4 8.22 -14.86 6.24
CA ASN A 4 7.43 -15.71 7.14
C ASN A 4 5.94 -15.30 7.25
N TYR A 5 5.44 -14.47 6.33
CA TYR A 5 4.06 -13.98 6.35
C TYR A 5 3.22 -14.72 5.31
N ASN A 6 1.99 -15.10 5.70
CA ASN A 6 1.14 -16.00 4.93
C ASN A 6 0.08 -15.24 4.12
N LYS A 7 -0.39 -14.09 4.61
CA LYS A 7 -1.36 -13.24 3.91
C LYS A 7 -0.96 -11.77 4.02
N VAL A 8 -0.68 -11.17 2.86
CA VAL A 8 -0.12 -9.83 2.75
C VAL A 8 -1.10 -8.90 2.06
N LEU A 9 -1.41 -7.78 2.70
CA LEU A 9 -2.10 -6.65 2.05
C LEU A 9 -1.06 -5.74 1.39
N VAL A 10 -1.16 -5.49 0.08
CA VAL A 10 -0.24 -4.61 -0.65
C VAL A 10 -1.00 -3.39 -1.16
N LEU A 11 -0.76 -2.23 -0.53
CA LEU A 11 -1.32 -0.96 -0.96
C LEU A 11 -0.45 -0.32 -2.02
N GLY A 12 -1.05 0.02 -3.17
CA GLY A 12 -0.31 0.56 -4.31
C GLY A 12 0.26 -0.53 -5.21
N ALA A 13 -0.52 -1.58 -5.45
CA ALA A 13 -0.11 -2.77 -6.18
C ALA A 13 -0.46 -2.76 -7.68
N THR A 14 -1.04 -1.67 -8.19
CA THR A 14 -1.52 -1.59 -9.60
C THR A 14 -0.42 -1.29 -10.63
N SER A 15 0.83 -1.11 -10.22
CA SER A 15 2.00 -0.95 -11.10
C SER A 15 3.33 -1.05 -10.34
N GLY A 16 4.44 -1.06 -11.07
CA GLY A 16 5.79 -0.84 -10.52
C GLY A 16 6.17 -1.84 -9.42
N ILE A 17 6.79 -1.32 -8.34
CA ILE A 17 7.29 -2.12 -7.22
C ILE A 17 6.17 -2.93 -6.57
N GLY A 18 5.01 -2.33 -6.28
CA GLY A 18 3.89 -3.02 -5.63
C GLY A 18 3.36 -4.19 -6.46
N TRP A 19 3.23 -4.02 -7.79
CA TRP A 19 2.82 -5.11 -8.69
C TRP A 19 3.82 -6.26 -8.70
N ALA A 20 5.10 -5.93 -8.89
CA ALA A 20 6.17 -6.91 -8.98
C ALA A 20 6.34 -7.68 -7.67
N LEU A 21 6.28 -6.95 -6.54
CA LEU A 21 6.31 -7.52 -5.20
C LEU A 21 5.13 -8.47 -4.97
N ALA A 22 3.89 -8.01 -5.18
CA ALA A 22 2.70 -8.84 -4.98
C ALA A 22 2.74 -10.09 -5.86
N SER A 23 3.16 -9.95 -7.12
CA SER A 23 3.34 -11.08 -8.04
C SER A 23 4.37 -12.08 -7.49
N LYS A 24 5.49 -11.60 -6.94
CA LYS A 24 6.53 -12.47 -6.38
C LYS A 24 6.09 -13.18 -5.11
N LEU A 25 5.31 -12.50 -4.26
CA LEU A 25 4.70 -13.08 -3.06
C LEU A 25 3.79 -14.25 -3.43
N VAL A 26 2.90 -14.08 -4.42
CA VAL A 26 2.03 -15.17 -4.91
C VAL A 26 2.84 -16.35 -5.44
N GLN A 27 3.86 -16.09 -6.25
CA GLN A 27 4.73 -17.13 -6.80
C GLN A 27 5.45 -17.93 -5.70
N ASN A 28 5.72 -17.30 -4.55
CA ASN A 28 6.34 -17.93 -3.39
C ASN A 28 5.32 -18.58 -2.44
N GLY A 29 4.03 -18.60 -2.78
CA GLY A 29 2.99 -19.26 -2.01
C GLY A 29 2.28 -18.39 -0.96
N THR A 30 2.58 -17.10 -0.90
CA THR A 30 1.87 -16.15 -0.03
C THR A 30 0.55 -15.72 -0.68
N SER A 31 -0.55 -15.71 0.10
CA SER A 31 -1.81 -15.10 -0.33
C SER A 31 -1.67 -13.58 -0.31
N VAL A 32 -2.19 -12.89 -1.31
CA VAL A 32 -2.11 -11.43 -1.39
C VAL A 32 -3.47 -10.80 -1.60
N ILE A 33 -3.66 -9.64 -0.97
CA ILE A 33 -4.75 -8.72 -1.27
C ILE A 33 -4.09 -7.48 -1.86
N VAL A 34 -4.40 -7.18 -3.12
CA VAL A 34 -3.85 -6.02 -3.82
C VAL A 34 -4.82 -4.85 -3.80
N THR A 35 -4.29 -3.65 -3.56
CA THR A 35 -5.12 -2.44 -3.55
C THR A 35 -4.55 -1.34 -4.45
N GLY A 36 -5.45 -0.49 -4.93
CA GLY A 36 -5.13 0.73 -5.68
C GLY A 36 -6.37 1.31 -6.36
N ARG A 37 -6.15 2.37 -7.15
CA ARG A 37 -7.24 3.16 -7.75
C ARG A 37 -7.78 2.58 -9.07
N ARG A 38 -6.94 1.84 -9.81
CA ARG A 38 -7.22 1.36 -11.17
C ARG A 38 -7.82 -0.04 -11.14
N GLN A 39 -9.14 -0.13 -11.28
CA GLN A 39 -9.87 -1.41 -11.25
C GLN A 39 -9.38 -2.35 -12.36
N GLU A 40 -9.11 -1.83 -13.55
CA GLU A 40 -8.65 -2.63 -14.69
C GLU A 40 -7.33 -3.35 -14.39
N LYS A 41 -6.43 -2.70 -13.63
CA LYS A 41 -5.16 -3.30 -13.20
C LYS A 41 -5.36 -4.31 -12.08
N LEU A 42 -6.27 -4.05 -11.16
CA LEU A 42 -6.62 -5.00 -10.11
C LEU A 42 -7.21 -6.30 -10.69
N ASP A 43 -8.11 -6.17 -11.66
CA ASP A 43 -8.71 -7.30 -12.36
C ASP A 43 -7.65 -8.10 -13.15
N GLU A 44 -6.75 -7.40 -13.86
CA GLU A 44 -5.61 -8.00 -14.55
C GLU A 44 -4.74 -8.82 -13.57
N PHE A 45 -4.44 -8.27 -12.39
CA PHE A 45 -3.62 -8.95 -11.38
C PHE A 45 -4.28 -10.25 -10.91
N VAL A 46 -5.57 -10.20 -10.53
CA VAL A 46 -6.31 -11.37 -10.05
C VAL A 46 -6.47 -12.41 -11.17
N SER A 47 -6.69 -11.97 -12.42
CA SER A 47 -6.76 -12.88 -13.56
C SER A 47 -5.44 -13.58 -13.83
N GLN A 48 -4.30 -12.90 -13.63
CA GLN A 48 -2.97 -13.47 -13.86
C GLN A 48 -2.58 -14.50 -12.78
N HIS A 49 -2.96 -14.25 -11.54
CA HIS A 49 -2.48 -15.01 -10.37
C HIS A 49 -3.49 -16.00 -9.78
N GLY A 50 -4.76 -15.91 -10.19
CA GLY A 50 -5.84 -16.78 -9.76
C GLY A 50 -6.48 -16.35 -8.44
N LYS A 51 -7.81 -16.48 -8.37
CA LYS A 51 -8.63 -16.06 -7.21
C LYS A 51 -8.36 -16.83 -5.92
N GLU A 52 -7.71 -17.98 -6.00
CA GLU A 52 -7.33 -18.76 -4.81
C GLU A 52 -6.18 -18.13 -4.02
N LYS A 53 -5.31 -17.36 -4.70
CA LYS A 53 -4.11 -16.76 -4.10
C LYS A 53 -4.10 -15.24 -4.10
N ALA A 54 -4.88 -14.63 -4.98
CA ALA A 54 -4.95 -13.17 -5.13
C ALA A 54 -6.39 -12.67 -5.05
N GLU A 55 -6.61 -11.68 -4.20
CA GLU A 55 -7.82 -10.88 -4.13
C GLU A 55 -7.48 -9.41 -4.41
N ALA A 56 -8.44 -8.64 -4.89
CA ALA A 56 -8.26 -7.22 -5.11
C ALA A 56 -9.36 -6.38 -4.47
N VAL A 57 -8.96 -5.26 -3.87
CA VAL A 57 -9.88 -4.26 -3.32
C VAL A 57 -9.50 -2.89 -3.83
N GLN A 58 -10.41 -2.24 -4.56
CA GLN A 58 -10.19 -0.88 -5.05
C GLN A 58 -10.29 0.10 -3.89
N PHE A 59 -9.24 0.88 -3.71
CA PHE A 59 -9.22 1.92 -2.69
C PHE A 59 -8.22 3.02 -3.07
N ASP A 60 -8.60 4.26 -2.78
CA ASP A 60 -7.72 5.42 -2.87
C ASP A 60 -7.28 5.83 -1.46
N ILE A 61 -6.00 5.63 -1.16
CA ILE A 61 -5.45 5.93 0.16
C ILE A 61 -5.44 7.42 0.51
N THR A 62 -5.68 8.30 -0.48
CA THR A 62 -5.80 9.73 -0.23
C THR A 62 -7.17 10.13 0.34
N GLN A 63 -8.15 9.21 0.35
CA GLN A 63 -9.46 9.41 0.99
C GLN A 63 -9.37 9.13 2.49
N LEU A 64 -8.70 10.04 3.20
CA LEU A 64 -8.29 9.87 4.61
C LEU A 64 -9.46 9.59 5.56
N ASP A 65 -10.61 10.18 5.28
CA ASP A 65 -11.87 10.03 6.01
C ASP A 65 -12.46 8.62 5.88
N LYS A 66 -12.17 7.92 4.78
CA LYS A 66 -12.69 6.56 4.49
C LYS A 66 -11.76 5.45 4.95
N ILE A 67 -10.51 5.77 5.33
CA ILE A 67 -9.55 4.77 5.80
C ILE A 67 -10.09 3.93 6.97
N PRO A 68 -10.74 4.50 8.01
CA PRO A 68 -11.26 3.69 9.12
C PRO A 68 -12.27 2.62 8.69
N GLU A 69 -13.18 2.96 7.78
CA GLU A 69 -14.17 2.04 7.23
C GLU A 69 -13.51 0.98 6.34
N PHE A 70 -12.64 1.40 5.42
CA PHE A 70 -11.86 0.48 4.58
C PHE A 70 -11.06 -0.54 5.42
N VAL A 71 -10.37 -0.08 6.47
CA VAL A 71 -9.60 -0.97 7.34
C VAL A 71 -10.50 -1.95 8.08
N LYS A 72 -11.63 -1.48 8.61
CA LYS A 72 -12.60 -2.34 9.27
C LYS A 72 -13.07 -3.46 8.34
N ASP A 73 -13.50 -3.11 7.13
CA ASP A 73 -14.04 -4.08 6.17
C ASP A 73 -12.97 -5.11 5.73
N ILE A 74 -11.74 -4.64 5.51
CA ILE A 74 -10.60 -5.52 5.18
C ILE A 74 -10.31 -6.49 6.31
N MET A 75 -10.23 -6.01 7.56
CA MET A 75 -9.88 -6.86 8.70
C MET A 75 -11.02 -7.78 9.14
N GLU A 76 -12.27 -7.41 8.89
CA GLU A 76 -13.43 -8.31 9.07
C GLU A 76 -13.43 -9.44 8.04
N SER A 77 -13.10 -9.14 6.78
CA SER A 77 -13.04 -10.14 5.70
C SER A 77 -11.78 -11.00 5.75
N HIS A 78 -10.67 -10.43 6.21
CA HIS A 78 -9.35 -11.06 6.24
C HIS A 78 -8.68 -10.88 7.61
N PRO A 79 -9.25 -11.48 8.67
CA PRO A 79 -8.69 -11.40 10.02
C PRO A 79 -7.33 -12.12 10.14
N ASP A 80 -6.91 -12.86 9.12
CA ASP A 80 -5.67 -13.61 9.06
C ASP A 80 -4.48 -12.84 8.43
N ILE A 81 -4.68 -11.60 7.96
CA ILE A 81 -3.60 -10.72 7.47
C ILE A 81 -2.51 -10.61 8.54
N ASP A 82 -1.27 -10.95 8.16
CA ASP A 82 -0.09 -10.86 9.03
C ASP A 82 1.00 -9.92 8.53
N SER A 83 0.83 -9.32 7.35
CA SER A 83 1.71 -8.26 6.89
C SER A 83 0.98 -7.25 6.01
N ILE A 84 1.32 -5.98 6.20
CA ILE A 84 0.80 -4.87 5.40
C ILE A 84 1.97 -4.13 4.76
N PHE A 85 1.93 -4.07 3.43
CA PHE A 85 2.94 -3.40 2.62
C PHE A 85 2.36 -2.08 2.07
N LEU A 86 2.89 -0.98 2.59
CA LEU A 86 2.53 0.38 2.18
C LEU A 86 3.49 0.81 1.07
N ASN A 87 3.05 0.69 -0.20
CA ASN A 87 3.86 0.99 -1.37
C ASN A 87 3.36 2.18 -2.23
N SER A 88 2.10 2.57 -2.12
CA SER A 88 1.55 3.70 -2.88
C SER A 88 2.39 4.96 -2.73
N GLY A 89 2.82 5.54 -3.85
CA GLY A 89 3.50 6.82 -3.84
C GLY A 89 3.44 7.53 -5.19
N ILE A 90 3.61 8.84 -5.16
CA ILE A 90 3.76 9.72 -6.31
C ILE A 90 4.98 10.62 -6.12
N GLN A 91 5.50 11.19 -7.20
CA GLN A 91 6.53 12.22 -7.11
C GLN A 91 6.30 13.28 -8.18
N ARG A 92 6.41 14.54 -7.79
CA ARG A 92 6.24 15.70 -8.67
C ARG A 92 7.58 16.41 -8.84
N GLY A 93 7.91 16.77 -10.09
CA GLY A 93 9.09 17.57 -10.39
C GLY A 93 8.77 19.06 -10.27
N PHE A 94 9.66 19.83 -9.64
CA PHE A 94 9.52 21.27 -9.49
C PHE A 94 10.74 21.98 -10.07
N ASP A 95 10.49 23.01 -10.88
CA ASP A 95 11.53 23.92 -11.36
C ASP A 95 11.56 25.17 -10.48
N PHE A 96 12.40 25.15 -9.45
CA PHE A 96 12.55 26.28 -8.53
C PHE A 96 13.18 27.52 -9.17
N SER A 97 13.73 27.41 -10.39
CA SER A 97 14.16 28.59 -11.16
C SER A 97 12.99 29.38 -11.75
N LYS A 98 11.80 28.78 -11.80
CA LYS A 98 10.54 29.35 -12.30
C LYS A 98 9.43 29.19 -11.26
N PRO A 99 9.48 29.93 -10.14
CA PRO A 99 8.56 29.73 -9.01
C PRO A 99 7.08 29.89 -9.39
N GLU A 100 6.77 30.69 -10.40
CA GLU A 100 5.42 30.86 -10.95
C GLU A 100 4.84 29.58 -11.60
N SER A 101 5.70 28.62 -11.97
CA SER A 101 5.28 27.33 -12.51
C SER A 101 4.94 26.29 -11.43
N ILE A 102 5.21 26.61 -10.15
CA ILE A 102 5.04 25.68 -9.04
C ILE A 102 3.58 25.70 -8.58
N ASP A 103 2.92 24.57 -8.76
CA ASP A 103 1.63 24.29 -8.13
C ASP A 103 1.83 23.66 -6.75
N LEU A 104 1.57 24.44 -5.70
CA LEU A 104 1.68 23.97 -4.31
C LEU A 104 0.62 22.90 -3.94
N SER A 105 -0.47 22.79 -4.71
CA SER A 105 -1.44 21.72 -4.48
C SER A 105 -0.85 20.34 -4.83
N SER A 106 0.02 20.28 -5.84
CA SER A 106 0.79 19.08 -6.19
C SER A 106 1.75 18.63 -5.07
N VAL A 107 2.35 19.57 -4.32
CA VAL A 107 3.15 19.25 -3.12
C VAL A 107 2.28 18.64 -2.03
N SER A 108 1.09 19.21 -1.82
CA SER A 108 0.13 18.72 -0.84
C SER A 108 -0.39 17.33 -1.21
N GLU A 109 -0.63 17.07 -2.49
CA GLU A 109 -1.01 15.75 -3.01
C GLU A 109 0.10 14.71 -2.74
N GLU A 110 1.36 15.07 -2.95
CA GLU A 110 2.51 14.19 -2.69
C GLU A 110 2.64 13.88 -1.20
N MET A 111 2.54 14.88 -0.32
CA MET A 111 2.56 14.68 1.13
C MET A 111 1.38 13.84 1.62
N ASN A 112 0.19 14.07 1.07
CA ASN A 112 -0.99 13.29 1.41
C ASN A 112 -0.84 11.83 1.01
N THR A 113 -0.35 11.58 -0.20
CA THR A 113 -0.17 10.22 -0.73
C THR A 113 0.96 9.47 -0.04
N ASN A 114 2.13 10.09 0.09
CA ASN A 114 3.37 9.39 0.49
C ASN A 114 3.58 9.34 2.01
N TYR A 115 2.92 10.20 2.77
CA TYR A 115 3.17 10.35 4.20
C TYR A 115 1.89 10.31 5.04
N ILE A 116 0.97 11.26 4.84
CA ILE A 116 -0.20 11.40 5.72
C ILE A 116 -1.09 10.17 5.65
N SER A 117 -1.39 9.66 4.44
CA SER A 117 -2.19 8.44 4.28
C SER A 117 -1.59 7.23 4.98
N TYR A 118 -0.25 7.09 4.97
CA TYR A 118 0.44 6.00 5.64
C TYR A 118 0.25 6.07 7.16
N ILE A 119 0.31 7.27 7.75
CA ILE A 119 0.04 7.46 9.17
C ILE A 119 -1.41 7.07 9.51
N HIS A 120 -2.38 7.49 8.69
CA HIS A 120 -3.78 7.10 8.88
C HIS A 120 -3.97 5.57 8.78
N LEU A 121 -3.39 4.94 7.76
CA LEU A 121 -3.48 3.48 7.55
C LEU A 121 -2.85 2.71 8.70
N VAL A 122 -1.62 3.06 9.10
CA VAL A 122 -0.94 2.41 10.23
C VAL A 122 -1.76 2.57 11.49
N THR A 123 -2.26 3.78 11.78
CA THR A 123 -3.08 4.05 12.97
C THR A 123 -4.34 3.18 12.99
N ALA A 124 -5.04 3.08 11.86
CA ALA A 124 -6.27 2.31 11.74
C ALA A 124 -6.03 0.79 11.80
N PHE A 125 -4.97 0.27 11.19
CA PHE A 125 -4.66 -1.17 11.18
C PHE A 125 -4.03 -1.66 12.50
N THR A 126 -3.31 -0.81 13.22
CA THR A 126 -2.54 -1.20 14.42
C THR A 126 -3.38 -1.94 15.48
N PRO A 127 -4.59 -1.49 15.87
CA PRO A 127 -5.40 -2.20 16.86
C PRO A 127 -5.77 -3.63 16.46
N TYR A 128 -5.88 -3.92 15.16
CA TYR A 128 -6.16 -5.26 14.65
C TYR A 128 -4.92 -6.13 14.68
N LEU A 129 -3.78 -5.61 14.21
CA LEU A 129 -2.51 -6.34 14.18
C LEU A 129 -1.96 -6.63 15.58
N GLN A 130 -2.19 -5.75 16.55
CA GLN A 130 -1.79 -5.95 17.95
C GLN A 130 -2.59 -7.05 18.67
N LYS A 131 -3.80 -7.36 18.20
CA LYS A 131 -4.64 -8.43 18.77
C LYS A 131 -4.28 -9.81 18.26
N GLN A 132 -3.45 -9.90 17.22
CA GLN A 132 -3.02 -11.18 16.65
C GLN A 132 -2.12 -11.92 17.65
N SER A 133 -2.32 -13.24 17.77
CA SER A 133 -1.46 -14.10 18.59
C SER A 133 -0.14 -14.47 17.89
N LYS A 134 -0.01 -14.12 16.61
CA LYS A 134 1.17 -14.32 15.77
C LYS A 134 1.88 -12.99 15.48
N GLN A 135 3.15 -13.07 15.10
CA GLN A 135 3.90 -11.91 14.66
C GLN A 135 3.24 -11.27 13.43
N THR A 136 3.10 -9.95 13.46
CA THR A 136 2.60 -9.14 12.36
C THR A 136 3.63 -8.09 11.94
N SER A 137 3.46 -7.48 10.76
CA SER A 137 4.38 -6.44 10.29
C SER A 137 3.71 -5.35 9.46
N PHE A 138 4.33 -4.16 9.52
CA PHE A 138 4.23 -3.16 8.47
C PHE A 138 5.54 -3.09 7.71
N ILE A 139 5.47 -2.98 6.39
CA ILE A 139 6.62 -2.73 5.51
C ILE A 139 6.31 -1.50 4.68
N PHE A 140 7.27 -0.60 4.56
CA PHE A 140 7.09 0.71 3.92
C PHE A 140 8.02 0.85 2.73
N THR A 141 7.48 1.25 1.59
CA THR A 141 8.28 1.87 0.52
C THR A 141 8.43 3.35 0.85
N THR A 142 9.66 3.78 1.10
CA THR A 142 10.02 5.20 1.20
C THR A 142 10.83 5.60 -0.04
N SER A 143 12.03 6.16 0.10
CA SER A 143 12.92 6.49 -1.00
C SER A 143 14.34 6.70 -0.47
N GLY A 144 15.35 6.49 -1.31
CA GLY A 144 16.71 6.94 -1.03
C GLY A 144 16.79 8.47 -0.85
N LEU A 145 15.86 9.24 -1.44
CA LEU A 145 15.74 10.69 -1.25
C LEU A 145 15.41 11.10 0.20
N ALA A 146 14.87 10.18 1.00
CA ALA A 146 14.61 10.42 2.41
C ALA A 146 15.87 10.29 3.28
N LEU A 147 16.97 9.77 2.72
CA LEU A 147 18.24 9.61 3.41
C LEU A 147 19.09 10.85 3.16
N VAL A 148 19.34 11.62 4.21
CA VAL A 148 20.41 12.62 4.21
C VAL A 148 21.65 11.91 4.72
N SER A 149 22.68 11.79 3.88
CA SER A 149 24.01 11.39 4.34
C SER A 149 24.68 12.60 4.97
N ASP A 150 25.05 12.49 6.25
CA ASP A 150 25.94 13.44 6.91
C ASP A 150 27.30 13.53 6.20
#